data_AF-A0A840LH70-F1
#
_entry.id   AF-A0A840LH70-F1
#
_cell.length_a   1.000
_cell.length_b   1.000
_cell.length_c   1.000
_cell.angle_alpha   90.00
_cell.angle_beta   90.00
_cell.angle_gamma   90.00
#
_symmetry.space_group_name_H-M   'P 1'
#
loop_
_entity.id
_entity.type
_entity.pdbx_description
1 polymer ?
#
loop_
_entity_poly.entity_id
_entity_poly.type
_entity_poly.pdbx_seq_one_letter_code
_entity_poly.pdbx_strand_id
1 'polypeptide(L)'
;MPATYTFGHLLAALTLLVCLGMALHMLLSPAKQRRVNTALRQLLQRLRHGAQDARQWRRRKQVEKSAAEEAAAAIRRAKSKPEGSWDGNVYRPKNFQQPPDGKKDKGRLH
;
A
#
# COMPACT_ATOMS: atom_id res chain seq x y z
N MET A 1 -0.57 28.53 28.25
CA MET A 1 -1.59 28.98 27.28
C MET A 1 -0.91 29.67 26.07
N PRO A 2 -0.48 28.94 25.02
CA PRO A 2 0.20 29.55 23.86
C PRO A 2 -0.67 29.68 22.58
N ALA A 3 -1.92 29.22 22.59
CA ALA A 3 -2.74 29.10 21.37
C ALA A 3 -3.27 30.43 20.80
N THR A 4 -3.21 31.54 21.56
CA THR A 4 -3.74 32.84 21.13
C THR A 4 -2.79 33.57 20.17
N TYR A 5 -1.47 33.38 20.34
CA TYR A 5 -0.46 34.02 19.50
C TYR A 5 -0.47 33.47 18.07
N THR A 6 -0.64 32.16 17.92
CA THR A 6 -0.69 31.51 16.60
C THR A 6 -1.88 31.98 15.78
N PHE A 7 -3.04 32.18 16.43
CA PHE A 7 -4.24 32.69 15.76
C PHE A 7 -4.04 34.12 15.20
N GLY A 8 -3.42 35.01 15.97
CA GLY A 8 -3.08 36.35 15.49
C GLY A 8 -2.11 36.35 14.31
N HIS A 9 -1.10 35.48 14.34
CA HIS A 9 -0.14 35.33 13.23
C HIS A 9 -0.80 34.74 11.98
N LEU A 10 -1.75 33.81 12.15
CA LEU A 10 -2.53 33.26 11.04
C LEU A 10 -3.42 34.32 10.39
N LEU A 11 -4.12 35.12 11.19
CA LEU A 11 -4.95 36.22 10.68
C LEU A 11 -4.11 37.29 10.00
N ALA A 12 -2.97 37.67 10.58
CA ALA A 12 -2.03 38.62 9.98
C ALA A 12 -1.47 38.12 8.65
N ALA A 13 -1.07 36.84 8.57
CA ALA A 13 -0.61 36.24 7.34
C ALA A 13 -1.72 36.18 6.27
N LEU A 14 -2.95 35.82 6.65
CA LEU A 14 -4.11 35.80 5.75
C LEU A 14 -4.43 37.19 5.19
N THR A 15 -4.52 38.20 6.06
CA THR A 15 -4.79 39.57 5.65
C THR A 15 -3.68 40.14 4.77
N LEU A 16 -2.42 39.87 5.10
CA LEU A 16 -1.28 40.25 4.25
C LEU A 16 -1.36 39.60 2.86
N LEU A 17 -1.70 38.31 2.80
CA LEU A 17 -1.85 37.57 1.54
C LEU A 17 -2.99 38.13 0.70
N VAL A 18 -4.14 38.44 1.31
CA VAL A 18 -5.27 39.10 0.64
C VAL A 18 -4.88 40.49 0.14
N CYS A 19 -4.18 41.28 0.96
CA CYS A 19 -3.69 42.61 0.58
C CYS A 19 -2.75 42.54 -0.62
N LEU A 20 -1.79 41.62 -0.61
CA LEU A 20 -0.89 41.35 -1.74
C LEU A 20 -1.66 40.90 -2.98
N GLY A 21 -2.64 40.00 -2.82
CA GLY A 21 -3.50 39.55 -3.92
C GLY A 21 -4.27 40.71 -4.55
N MET A 22 -4.80 41.62 -3.74
CA MET A 22 -5.55 42.80 -4.20
C MET A 22 -4.62 43.82 -4.89
N ALA A 23 -3.44 44.07 -4.32
CA ALA A 23 -2.42 44.95 -4.91
C ALA A 23 -1.94 44.40 -6.26
N LEU A 24 -1.66 43.10 -6.33
CA LEU A 24 -1.33 42.43 -7.58
C LEU A 24 -2.48 42.50 -8.58
N HIS A 25 -3.73 42.34 -8.14
CA HIS A 25 -4.91 42.44 -9.00
C HIS A 25 -5.07 43.84 -9.60
N MET A 26 -4.88 44.91 -8.81
CA MET A 26 -4.92 46.29 -9.33
C MET A 26 -3.75 46.60 -10.26
N LEU A 27 -2.56 46.05 -9.99
CA LEU A 27 -1.39 46.20 -10.86
C LEU A 27 -1.49 45.33 -12.14
N LEU A 28 -2.35 44.31 -12.13
CA LEU A 28 -2.65 43.43 -13.25
C LEU A 28 -3.82 43.95 -14.09
N SER A 29 -3.48 44.76 -15.08
CA SER A 29 -4.36 44.99 -16.25
C SER A 29 -4.81 43.64 -16.86
N PRO A 30 -6.03 43.52 -17.44
CA PRO A 30 -6.66 42.24 -17.84
C PRO A 30 -5.80 41.31 -18.72
N ALA A 31 -4.84 41.85 -19.47
CA ALA A 31 -3.88 41.07 -20.24
C ALA A 31 -2.95 40.20 -19.36
N LYS A 32 -2.52 40.70 -18.20
CA LYS A 32 -1.66 39.97 -17.27
C LYS A 32 -2.46 39.01 -16.37
N GLN A 33 -3.74 39.29 -16.09
CA GLN A 33 -4.64 38.34 -15.40
C GLN A 33 -4.76 37.02 -16.15
N ARG A 34 -4.85 37.05 -17.49
CA ARG A 34 -4.89 35.83 -18.31
C ARG A 34 -3.61 34.99 -18.12
N ARG A 35 -2.44 35.63 -18.07
CA ARG A 35 -1.15 34.95 -17.86
C ARG A 35 -1.02 34.33 -16.47
N VAL A 36 -1.50 35.01 -15.44
CA VAL A 36 -1.51 34.46 -14.07
C VAL A 36 -2.51 33.31 -13.96
N ASN A 37 -3.70 33.43 -14.55
CA ASN A 37 -4.68 32.35 -14.54
C ASN A 37 -4.17 31.11 -15.29
N THR A 38 -3.50 31.27 -16.43
CA THR A 38 -2.87 30.13 -17.13
C THR A 38 -1.73 29.52 -16.32
N ALA A 39 -0.86 30.32 -15.71
CA ALA A 39 0.22 29.82 -14.85
C ALA A 39 -0.33 29.07 -13.63
N LEU A 40 -1.38 29.59 -13.00
CA LEU A 40 -2.03 28.96 -11.85
C LEU A 40 -2.69 27.64 -12.24
N ARG A 41 -3.37 27.59 -13.39
CA ARG A 41 -3.95 26.35 -13.93
C ARG A 41 -2.86 25.30 -14.19
N GLN A 42 -1.75 25.69 -14.79
CA GLN A 42 -0.61 24.79 -15.03
C GLN A 42 -0.01 24.28 -13.72
N LEU A 43 0.18 25.15 -12.73
CA LEU A 43 0.67 24.76 -11.41
C LEU A 43 -0.29 23.76 -10.73
N LEU A 44 -1.59 24.04 -10.78
CA LEU A 44 -2.62 23.18 -10.20
C LEU A 44 -2.67 21.80 -10.89
N GLN A 45 -2.49 21.76 -12.21
CA GLN A 45 -2.38 20.51 -12.97
C GLN A 45 -1.14 19.72 -12.56
N ARG A 46 0.03 20.36 -12.42
CA ARG A 46 1.26 19.70 -11.95
C ARG A 46 1.10 19.15 -10.54
N LEU A 47 0.49 19.91 -9.63
CA LEU A 47 0.21 19.45 -8.27
C LEU A 47 -0.77 18.27 -8.26
N ARG A 48 -1.80 18.30 -9.11
CA ARG A 48 -2.74 17.18 -9.25
C ARG A 48 -2.05 15.93 -9.76
N HIS A 49 -1.18 16.02 -10.76
CA HIS A 49 -0.40 14.89 -11.24
C HIS A 49 0.53 14.35 -10.15
N GLY A 50 1.32 15.20 -9.50
CA GLY A 50 2.18 14.76 -8.40
C GLY A 50 1.42 14.11 -7.24
N ALA A 51 0.22 14.61 -6.90
CA ALA A 51 -0.63 14.01 -5.89
C ALA A 51 -1.20 12.65 -6.33
N GLN A 52 -1.55 12.49 -7.61
CA GLN A 52 -1.99 11.21 -8.16
C GLN A 52 -0.86 10.19 -8.17
N ASP A 53 0.35 10.59 -8.57
CA ASP A 53 1.54 9.75 -8.56
C ASP A 53 1.89 9.30 -7.15
N ALA A 54 1.87 10.23 -6.18
CA ALA A 54 2.08 9.90 -4.77
C ALA A 54 1.02 8.92 -4.24
N ARG A 55 -0.25 9.09 -4.64
CA ARG A 55 -1.33 8.15 -4.29
C ARG A 55 -1.12 6.78 -4.94
N GLN A 56 -0.73 6.72 -6.21
CA GLN A 56 -0.41 5.48 -6.89
C GLN A 56 0.77 4.76 -6.24
N TRP A 57 1.84 5.48 -5.91
CA TRP A 57 2.99 4.94 -5.20
C TRP A 57 2.60 4.33 -3.85
N ARG A 58 1.78 5.04 -3.06
CA ARG A 58 1.24 4.51 -1.81
C ARG A 58 0.42 3.24 -2.02
N ARG A 59 -0.45 3.19 -3.03
CA ARG A 59 -1.23 1.99 -3.38
C ARG A 59 -0.31 0.83 -3.77
N ARG A 60 0.69 1.07 -4.62
CA ARG A 60 1.67 0.05 -5.01
C ARG A 60 2.42 -0.50 -3.80
N LYS A 61 2.84 0.37 -2.88
CA LYS A 61 3.48 -0.03 -1.61
C LYS A 61 2.56 -0.89 -0.73
N GLN A 62 1.26 -0.61 -0.70
CA GLN A 62 0.29 -1.43 0.05
C GLN A 62 0.11 -2.81 -0.58
N VAL A 63 0.00 -2.88 -1.92
CA VAL A 63 -0.11 -4.15 -2.65
C VAL A 63 1.15 -5.00 -2.49
N GLU A 64 2.33 -4.38 -2.51
CA GLU A 64 3.61 -5.06 -2.27
C GLU A 64 3.63 -5.70 -0.87
N LYS A 65 3.16 -4.98 0.15
CA LYS A 65 3.05 -5.50 1.52
C LYS A 65 2.08 -6.67 1.62
N SER A 66 0.88 -6.55 1.04
CA SER A 66 -0.10 -7.65 1.07
C SER A 66 0.41 -8.88 0.33
N ALA A 67 1.10 -8.71 -0.80
CA ALA A 67 1.70 -9.82 -1.54
C ALA A 67 2.81 -10.51 -0.74
N ALA A 68 3.64 -9.73 -0.03
CA ALA A 68 4.68 -10.27 0.84
C ALA A 68 4.08 -11.05 2.04
N GLU A 69 3.00 -10.54 2.63
CA GLU A 69 2.28 -11.22 3.72
C GLU A 69 1.65 -12.53 3.25
N GLU A 70 1.05 -12.54 2.07
CA GLU A 70 0.45 -13.73 1.46
C GLU A 70 1.51 -14.80 1.14
N ALA A 71 2.65 -14.39 0.56
CA ALA A 71 3.78 -15.27 0.31
C ALA A 71 4.33 -15.86 1.63
N ALA A 72 4.50 -15.03 2.66
CA ALA A 72 4.93 -15.48 3.97
C ALA A 72 3.92 -16.47 4.59
N ALA A 73 2.62 -16.24 4.42
CA ALA A 73 1.58 -17.17 4.86
C ALA A 73 1.63 -18.51 4.11
N ALA A 74 1.89 -18.50 2.80
CA ALA A 74 2.06 -19.73 2.01
C ALA A 74 3.28 -20.54 2.48
N ILE A 75 4.41 -19.89 2.73
CA ILE A 75 5.62 -20.53 3.26
C ILE A 75 5.35 -21.13 4.64
N ARG A 76 4.67 -20.40 5.54
CA ARG A 76 4.29 -20.92 6.86
C ARG A 76 3.40 -22.16 6.77
N ARG A 77 2.40 -22.15 5.88
CA ARG A 77 1.52 -23.31 5.63
C ARG A 77 2.31 -24.51 5.08
N ALA A 78 3.30 -24.29 4.22
CA ALA A 78 4.16 -25.35 3.73
C ALA A 78 5.03 -25.93 4.86
N LYS A 79 5.60 -25.07 5.71
CA LYS A 79 6.40 -25.47 6.88
C LYS A 79 5.59 -26.24 7.93
N SER A 80 4.31 -25.94 8.10
CA SER A 80 3.44 -26.64 9.07
C SER A 80 2.91 -27.98 8.56
N LYS A 81 3.09 -28.33 7.28
CA LYS A 81 2.71 -29.65 6.76
C LYS A 81 3.74 -30.70 7.21
N PRO A 82 3.32 -31.91 7.59
CA PRO A 82 4.24 -32.98 7.95
C PRO A 82 5.18 -33.28 6.78
N GLU A 83 6.49 -33.25 7.02
CA GLU A 83 7.53 -33.51 6.03
C GLU A 83 7.36 -34.91 5.42
N GLY A 84 7.04 -34.98 4.12
CA GLY A 84 7.19 -36.19 3.30
C GLY A 84 8.60 -36.30 2.76
N SER A 85 9.08 -37.52 2.53
CA SER A 85 10.39 -37.74 1.91
C SER A 85 10.27 -37.65 0.39
N TRP A 86 11.16 -36.87 -0.22
CA TRP A 86 11.33 -36.89 -1.67
C TRP A 86 12.24 -38.06 -2.07
N ASP A 87 11.76 -38.90 -2.97
CA ASP A 87 12.52 -40.00 -3.58
C ASP A 87 12.56 -39.77 -5.10
N GLY A 88 13.69 -39.27 -5.61
CA GLY A 88 13.82 -38.89 -7.02
C GLY A 88 12.80 -37.81 -7.44
N ASN A 89 11.95 -38.11 -8.44
CA ASN A 89 10.88 -37.22 -8.90
C ASN A 89 9.52 -37.46 -8.20
N VAL A 90 9.48 -38.28 -7.15
CA VAL A 90 8.22 -38.70 -6.50
C VAL A 90 8.20 -38.25 -5.05
N TYR A 91 7.18 -37.47 -4.68
CA TYR A 91 6.89 -37.11 -3.30
C TYR A 91 6.15 -38.24 -2.59
N ARG A 92 6.75 -38.83 -1.53
CA ARG A 92 6.09 -39.82 -0.68
C ARG A 92 5.68 -39.21 0.67
N PRO A 93 4.38 -39.05 0.95
CA PRO A 93 3.91 -38.64 2.28
C PRO A 93 4.11 -39.79 3.29
N LYS A 94 4.58 -39.47 4.51
CA LYS A 94 4.89 -40.45 5.58
C LYS A 94 3.69 -41.34 5.97
N ASN A 95 2.46 -40.87 5.76
CA ASN A 95 1.23 -41.58 6.18
C ASN A 95 0.85 -42.77 5.28
N PHE A 96 1.55 -43.01 4.17
CA PHE A 96 1.24 -44.12 3.27
C PHE A 96 1.86 -45.46 3.72
N GLN A 97 2.68 -45.46 4.79
CA GLN A 97 3.15 -46.69 5.43
C GLN A 97 2.16 -47.11 6.53
N GLN A 98 0.93 -47.41 6.14
CA GLN A 98 0.07 -48.25 7.00
C GLN A 98 0.49 -49.70 6.69
N PRO A 99 1.06 -50.46 7.65
CA PRO A 99 1.39 -51.85 7.39
C PRO A 99 0.09 -52.58 7.03
N PRO A 100 0.07 -53.47 6.01
CA PRO A 100 -1.04 -54.38 5.86
C PRO A 100 -1.13 -55.16 7.18
N ASP A 101 -2.29 -55.10 7.80
CA ASP A 101 -2.73 -55.93 8.90
C ASP A 101 -2.47 -57.40 8.58
N GLY A 102 -1.28 -57.84 8.99
CA GLY A 102 -0.82 -59.20 8.80
C GLY A 102 -1.69 -60.17 9.58
N LYS A 103 -2.56 -60.87 8.84
CA LYS A 103 -3.15 -62.18 9.13
C LYS A 103 -2.55 -62.88 10.37
N LYS A 104 -3.37 -63.08 11.40
CA LYS A 104 -3.30 -64.27 12.26
C LYS A 104 -4.71 -64.80 12.51
N ASP A 105 -5.22 -65.58 11.57
CA ASP A 105 -6.03 -66.72 11.95
C ASP A 105 -5.68 -67.90 11.02
N LYS A 106 -4.69 -68.68 11.45
CA LYS A 106 -4.36 -69.96 10.86
C LYS A 106 -5.02 -71.03 11.72
N GLY A 107 -6.02 -71.68 11.14
CA GLY A 107 -6.25 -73.12 11.26
C GLY A 107 -6.70 -73.64 12.63
N ARG A 108 -8.00 -73.85 12.77
CA ARG A 108 -8.52 -74.98 13.54
C ARG A 108 -9.82 -75.51 12.92
N LEU A 109 -9.66 -76.16 11.78
CA LEU A 109 -10.56 -77.22 11.32
C LEU A 109 -9.81 -78.53 11.60
N HIS A 110 -10.28 -79.26 12.62
CA HIS A 110 -10.31 -80.72 12.79
C HIS A 110 -10.71 -81.01 14.23
#